data_AF-A0A1I4MB93-F1
#
_entry.id   AF-A0A1I4MB93-F1
#
_cell.length_a   1.000
_cell.length_b   1.000
_cell.length_c   1.000
_cell.angle_alpha   90.00
_cell.angle_beta   90.00
_cell.angle_gamma   90.00
#
_symmetry.space_group_name_H-M   'P 1'
#
loop_
_entity.id
_entity.type
_entity.pdbx_description
1 polymer ?
#
loop_
_entity_poly.entity_id
_entity_poly.type
_entity_poly.pdbx_seq_one_letter_code
_entity_poly.pdbx_strand_id
1 'polypeptide(L)'
;MAAGVATVLLCAGISIAAGPVSAAEPGPVSSVSCPAVQDVSSCDADGDTIPDAVERVVSGSATGATGREDRDADGIPDWVEVIACGTVRCASPTKDSVGDAIPDFARQVVCGSTTCLTGNGDLNANGVPKWASVVICGTASCATGHEDYDGDGVSDAIQLAACVVGRDALASTGSSIAIGLIAALAAGLIIAGILLARKRHLFAAALNSGAAS
;
A
#
# COMPACT_ATOMS: atom_id res chain seq x y z
N MET A 1 -56.67 -87.36 -16.58
CA MET A 1 -55.53 -87.49 -17.51
C MET A 1 -54.43 -86.57 -16.99
N ALA A 2 -53.22 -87.11 -16.80
CA ALA A 2 -51.92 -86.47 -16.51
C ALA A 2 -51.88 -85.35 -15.43
N ALA A 3 -51.35 -85.55 -14.21
CA ALA A 3 -49.98 -85.89 -13.79
C ALA A 3 -48.96 -84.75 -14.00
N GLY A 4 -48.33 -84.33 -12.89
CA GLY A 4 -47.02 -83.66 -12.84
C GLY A 4 -47.07 -82.16 -12.49
N VAL A 5 -46.18 -81.57 -11.71
CA VAL A 5 -45.03 -82.02 -10.90
C VAL A 5 -44.84 -80.92 -9.84
N ALA A 6 -44.45 -81.32 -8.63
CA ALA A 6 -44.11 -80.44 -7.52
C ALA A 6 -42.79 -79.69 -7.76
N THR A 7 -42.74 -78.40 -7.41
CA THR A 7 -41.51 -77.77 -6.93
C THR A 7 -41.85 -76.94 -5.70
N VAL A 8 -41.52 -77.50 -4.54
CA VAL A 8 -41.42 -76.79 -3.27
C VAL A 8 -40.10 -76.02 -3.32
N LEU A 9 -40.13 -74.70 -3.11
CA LEU A 9 -38.97 -73.99 -2.59
C LEU A 9 -39.42 -73.09 -1.43
N LEU A 10 -38.80 -73.35 -0.30
CA LEU A 10 -39.10 -72.87 1.03
C LEU A 10 -38.54 -71.46 1.26
N CYS A 11 -39.27 -70.74 2.10
CA CYS A 11 -38.79 -69.92 3.23
C CYS A 11 -38.46 -68.42 3.06
N ALA A 12 -38.86 -67.77 4.15
CA ALA A 12 -38.39 -66.52 4.74
C ALA A 12 -39.06 -65.22 4.25
N GLY A 13 -40.14 -64.87 4.97
CA GLY A 13 -40.57 -63.48 5.08
C GLY A 13 -39.55 -62.65 5.85
N ILE A 14 -39.37 -61.41 5.42
CA ILE A 14 -38.68 -60.36 6.17
C ILE A 14 -39.51 -59.08 6.06
N SER A 15 -39.91 -58.60 7.22
CA SER A 15 -40.62 -57.34 7.45
C SER A 15 -39.79 -56.14 6.99
N ILE A 16 -40.46 -55.19 6.33
CA ILE A 16 -39.87 -53.90 5.96
C ILE A 16 -39.98 -52.98 7.18
N ALA A 17 -38.91 -52.86 7.95
CA ALA A 17 -38.77 -51.84 8.99
C ALA A 17 -38.15 -50.57 8.37
N ALA A 18 -38.86 -49.45 8.48
CA ALA A 18 -38.36 -48.13 8.12
C ALA A 18 -37.15 -47.78 9.00
N GLY A 19 -35.98 -47.62 8.37
CA GLY A 19 -34.77 -47.14 9.02
C GLY A 19 -34.84 -45.64 9.30
N PRO A 20 -34.20 -45.15 10.37
CA PRO A 20 -34.20 -43.73 10.72
C PRO A 20 -33.40 -42.91 9.72
N VAL A 21 -33.85 -41.67 9.52
CA VAL A 21 -33.14 -40.62 8.78
C VAL A 21 -31.85 -40.30 9.55
N SER A 22 -30.70 -40.74 9.05
CA SER A 22 -29.40 -40.29 9.54
C SER A 22 -29.28 -38.79 9.26
N ALA A 23 -29.34 -38.00 10.32
CA ALA A 23 -28.75 -36.67 10.32
C ALA A 23 -27.27 -36.83 9.94
N ALA A 24 -26.88 -36.25 8.81
CA ALA A 24 -25.48 -36.15 8.44
C ALA A 24 -24.79 -35.33 9.54
N GLU A 25 -23.89 -35.96 10.26
CA GLU A 25 -22.92 -35.26 11.10
C GLU A 25 -22.16 -34.25 10.22
N PRO A 26 -21.96 -33.01 10.66
CA PRO A 26 -20.98 -32.14 10.03
C PRO A 26 -19.64 -32.86 10.14
N GLY A 27 -19.05 -33.19 8.99
CA GLY A 27 -17.68 -33.69 8.93
C GLY A 27 -16.74 -32.74 9.68
N PRO A 28 -15.58 -33.24 10.16
CA PRO A 28 -14.66 -32.42 10.93
C PRO A 28 -14.32 -31.18 10.10
N VAL A 29 -14.77 -30.01 10.57
CA VAL A 29 -14.20 -28.75 10.14
C VAL A 29 -12.71 -28.92 10.34
N SER A 30 -11.96 -28.92 9.24
CA SER A 30 -10.53 -28.78 9.31
C SER A 30 -10.30 -27.37 9.84
N SER A 31 -10.28 -27.25 11.17
CA SER A 31 -9.77 -26.09 11.87
C SER A 31 -8.33 -25.96 11.38
N VAL A 32 -8.12 -25.08 10.41
CA VAL A 32 -6.79 -24.64 10.04
C VAL A 32 -6.21 -24.06 11.33
N SER A 33 -5.37 -24.83 11.99
CA SER A 33 -4.70 -24.42 13.22
C SER A 33 -3.65 -23.41 12.81
N CYS A 34 -4.05 -22.15 12.75
CA CYS A 34 -3.17 -21.02 12.51
C CYS A 34 -2.21 -20.88 13.70
N PRO A 35 -0.89 -21.09 13.51
CA PRO A 35 0.08 -20.87 14.58
C PRO A 35 0.12 -19.38 14.93
N ALA A 36 0.05 -19.07 16.22
CA ALA A 36 -0.04 -17.70 16.75
C ALA A 36 1.24 -16.85 16.59
N VAL A 37 2.14 -17.19 15.67
CA VAL A 37 3.48 -16.59 15.62
C VAL A 37 3.97 -16.44 14.16
N GLN A 38 4.00 -15.17 13.73
CA GLN A 38 4.88 -14.56 12.72
C GLN A 38 4.56 -14.72 11.22
N ASP A 39 3.40 -15.24 10.85
CA ASP A 39 2.89 -15.03 9.49
C ASP A 39 1.41 -14.63 9.53
N VAL A 40 1.18 -13.33 9.73
CA VAL A 40 -0.17 -12.74 9.69
C VAL A 40 -0.76 -12.73 8.28
N SER A 41 -0.11 -13.30 7.25
CA SER A 41 -0.59 -13.23 5.87
C SER A 41 -1.32 -14.47 5.36
N SER A 42 -1.35 -15.58 6.12
CA SER A 42 -1.87 -16.87 5.60
C SER A 42 -3.20 -17.34 6.20
N CYS A 43 -3.73 -16.65 7.21
CA CYS A 43 -4.99 -17.01 7.87
C CYS A 43 -5.95 -15.84 7.83
N ASP A 44 -6.88 -15.92 6.90
CA ASP A 44 -7.97 -14.99 6.63
C ASP A 44 -9.19 -15.85 6.26
N ALA A 45 -10.01 -16.16 7.26
CA ALA A 45 -11.04 -17.19 7.17
C ALA A 45 -12.28 -16.76 6.37
N ASP A 46 -12.55 -15.47 6.29
CA ASP A 46 -13.65 -14.89 5.50
C ASP A 46 -13.19 -14.16 4.24
N GLY A 47 -11.87 -14.01 4.03
CA GLY A 47 -11.28 -13.47 2.81
C GLY A 47 -11.42 -11.96 2.69
N ASP A 48 -11.58 -11.26 3.82
CA ASP A 48 -11.79 -9.81 3.88
C ASP A 48 -10.48 -9.01 3.93
N THR A 49 -9.33 -9.70 3.84
CA THR A 49 -7.96 -9.19 3.90
C THR A 49 -7.47 -8.80 5.31
N ILE A 50 -8.28 -8.99 6.34
CA ILE A 50 -7.90 -8.81 7.74
C ILE A 50 -7.50 -10.19 8.29
N PRO A 51 -6.27 -10.33 8.82
CA PRO A 51 -5.84 -11.63 9.35
C PRO A 51 -6.66 -12.06 10.57
N ASP A 52 -7.01 -13.35 10.67
CA ASP A 52 -7.78 -13.93 11.79
C ASP A 52 -7.24 -13.55 13.18
N ALA A 53 -5.91 -13.41 13.29
CA ALA A 53 -5.24 -13.04 14.53
C ALA A 53 -5.53 -11.58 14.92
N VAL A 54 -5.58 -10.69 13.93
CA VAL A 54 -5.97 -9.29 14.07
C VAL A 54 -7.46 -9.21 14.40
N GLU A 55 -8.29 -9.95 13.68
CA GLU A 55 -9.73 -9.98 13.94
C GLU A 55 -10.08 -10.45 15.35
N ARG A 56 -9.35 -11.42 15.92
CA ARG A 56 -9.58 -11.83 17.31
C ARG A 56 -9.31 -10.70 18.31
N VAL A 57 -8.37 -9.82 18.00
CA VAL A 57 -8.11 -8.62 18.81
C VAL A 57 -9.18 -7.56 18.58
N VAL A 58 -9.63 -7.38 17.33
CA VAL A 58 -10.58 -6.34 16.94
C VAL A 58 -12.02 -6.71 17.30
N SER A 59 -12.49 -7.92 17.02
CA SER A 59 -13.90 -8.33 17.16
C SER A 59 -14.11 -9.44 18.20
N GLY A 60 -13.05 -10.12 18.63
CA GLY A 60 -13.14 -11.31 19.49
C GLY A 60 -13.43 -12.61 18.72
N SER A 61 -13.52 -12.55 17.39
CA SER A 61 -13.74 -13.70 16.50
C SER A 61 -12.76 -13.65 15.31
N ALA A 62 -12.75 -14.69 14.48
CA ALA A 62 -11.85 -14.81 13.33
C ALA A 62 -12.54 -14.51 11.98
N THR A 63 -13.68 -13.80 12.00
CA THR A 63 -14.45 -13.38 10.81
C THR A 63 -15.38 -12.20 11.14
N GLY A 64 -15.01 -11.39 12.13
CA GLY A 64 -15.91 -10.43 12.77
C GLY A 64 -15.44 -8.99 12.72
N ALA A 65 -14.23 -8.74 12.22
CA ALA A 65 -13.84 -7.38 11.91
C ALA A 65 -14.52 -6.97 10.60
N THR A 66 -14.85 -5.69 10.46
CA THR A 66 -15.45 -5.13 9.23
C THR A 66 -14.49 -4.21 8.48
N GLY A 67 -13.31 -3.99 9.06
CA GLY A 67 -12.32 -3.06 8.57
C GLY A 67 -12.64 -1.59 8.86
N ARG A 68 -13.74 -1.32 9.56
CA ARG A 68 -14.26 0.03 9.84
C ARG A 68 -14.32 0.38 11.33
N GLU A 69 -13.99 -0.57 12.19
CA GLU A 69 -13.87 -0.30 13.61
C GLU A 69 -12.81 0.78 13.82
N ASP A 70 -13.16 1.81 14.59
CA ASP A 70 -12.28 2.90 15.01
C ASP A 70 -12.71 3.29 16.44
N ARG A 71 -12.06 2.69 17.42
CA ARG A 71 -12.51 2.66 18.82
C ARG A 71 -12.17 3.91 19.61
N ASP A 72 -11.22 4.70 19.16
CA ASP A 72 -10.87 5.99 19.75
C ASP A 72 -11.20 7.18 18.84
N ALA A 73 -11.76 6.92 17.66
CA ALA A 73 -12.25 7.92 16.71
C ALA A 73 -11.15 8.85 16.23
N ASP A 74 -9.94 8.30 16.04
CA ASP A 74 -8.78 9.04 15.55
C ASP A 74 -8.61 8.99 14.02
N GLY A 75 -9.47 8.21 13.34
CA GLY A 75 -9.48 8.04 11.89
C GLY A 75 -8.60 6.89 11.39
N ILE A 76 -7.93 6.15 12.27
CA ILE A 76 -7.18 4.94 11.94
C ILE A 76 -8.03 3.72 12.28
N PRO A 77 -8.30 2.82 11.32
CA PRO A 77 -9.06 1.61 11.63
C PRO A 77 -8.32 0.71 12.65
N ASP A 78 -9.04 0.16 13.62
CA ASP A 78 -8.54 -0.69 14.71
C ASP A 78 -7.62 -1.82 14.21
N TRP A 79 -7.95 -2.43 13.09
CA TRP A 79 -7.17 -3.53 12.52
C TRP A 79 -5.80 -3.07 12.01
N VAL A 80 -5.71 -1.83 11.49
CA VAL A 80 -4.45 -1.19 11.10
C VAL A 80 -3.62 -0.90 12.34
N GLU A 81 -4.25 -0.43 13.42
CA GLU A 81 -3.55 -0.20 14.69
C GLU A 81 -2.98 -1.47 15.29
N VAL A 82 -3.73 -2.58 15.25
CA VAL A 82 -3.25 -3.87 15.76
C VAL A 82 -2.02 -4.33 14.97
N ILE A 83 -2.00 -4.13 13.65
CA ILE A 83 -0.81 -4.43 12.83
C ILE A 83 0.35 -3.48 13.18
N ALA A 84 0.06 -2.20 13.40
CA ALA A 84 1.08 -1.17 13.62
C ALA A 84 1.68 -1.17 15.04
N CYS A 85 0.92 -1.52 16.07
CA CYS A 85 1.38 -1.39 17.45
C CYS A 85 0.74 -2.37 18.44
N GLY A 86 -0.14 -3.26 17.97
CA GLY A 86 -0.60 -4.43 18.72
C GLY A 86 -1.86 -4.23 19.57
N THR A 87 -2.44 -3.03 19.60
CA THR A 87 -3.74 -2.76 20.24
C THR A 87 -4.61 -1.88 19.35
N VAL A 88 -5.86 -1.66 19.77
CA VAL A 88 -6.92 -0.98 19.00
C VAL A 88 -7.09 0.50 19.38
N ARG A 89 -6.04 1.13 19.93
CA ARG A 89 -5.97 2.55 20.37
C ARG A 89 -4.54 3.06 20.52
N CYS A 90 -3.60 2.52 19.76
CA CYS A 90 -2.16 2.77 19.97
C CYS A 90 -1.49 3.55 18.85
N ALA A 91 -2.13 3.65 17.69
CA ALA A 91 -1.59 4.45 16.60
C ALA A 91 -1.90 5.93 16.86
N SER A 92 -1.35 6.78 16.01
CA SER A 92 -1.76 8.18 15.97
C SER A 92 -1.53 8.71 14.56
N PRO A 93 -2.50 9.45 14.01
CA PRO A 93 -2.40 9.98 12.64
C PRO A 93 -1.30 11.04 12.51
N THR A 94 -0.90 11.66 13.62
CA THR A 94 0.07 12.77 13.65
C THR A 94 1.48 12.33 14.02
N LYS A 95 1.67 11.07 14.42
CA LYS A 95 2.97 10.59 14.85
C LYS A 95 3.87 10.36 13.64
N ASP A 96 4.94 11.14 13.53
CA ASP A 96 5.95 11.04 12.48
C ASP A 96 7.35 11.15 13.10
N SER A 97 8.01 10.01 13.29
CA SER A 97 9.30 9.92 13.99
C SER A 97 10.48 10.42 13.17
N VAL A 98 10.36 10.51 11.84
CA VAL A 98 11.47 10.94 10.96
C VAL A 98 11.23 12.29 10.31
N GLY A 99 10.02 12.85 10.39
CA GLY A 99 9.71 14.23 10.01
C GLY A 99 9.61 14.43 8.48
N ASP A 100 9.04 13.47 7.76
CA ASP A 100 8.78 13.57 6.31
C ASP A 100 7.29 13.67 5.95
N ALA A 101 6.44 13.83 6.96
CA ALA A 101 4.99 13.89 6.89
C ALA A 101 4.31 12.58 6.45
N ILE A 102 5.01 11.44 6.53
CA ILE A 102 4.39 10.11 6.51
C ILE A 102 4.13 9.66 7.96
N PRO A 103 2.93 9.15 8.30
CA PRO A 103 2.66 8.66 9.65
C PRO A 103 3.41 7.36 9.99
N ASP A 104 3.81 7.21 11.26
CA ASP A 104 4.54 6.05 11.78
C ASP A 104 3.78 4.73 11.60
N PHE A 105 2.46 4.74 11.76
CA PHE A 105 1.64 3.53 11.59
C PHE A 105 1.71 3.03 10.14
N ALA A 106 1.68 3.94 9.16
CA ALA A 106 1.78 3.59 7.75
C ALA A 106 3.15 2.99 7.43
N ARG A 107 4.24 3.51 8.02
CA ARG A 107 5.56 2.90 7.89
C ARG A 107 5.59 1.50 8.48
N GLN A 108 5.07 1.33 9.70
CA GLN A 108 5.07 0.04 10.35
C GLN A 108 4.37 -1.03 9.52
N VAL A 109 3.21 -0.71 8.92
CA VAL A 109 2.48 -1.64 8.04
C VAL A 109 3.27 -1.96 6.76
N VAL A 110 3.94 -0.97 6.16
CA VAL A 110 4.65 -1.15 4.88
C VAL A 110 5.97 -1.90 5.03
N CYS A 111 6.74 -1.64 6.09
CA CYS A 111 8.14 -2.09 6.20
C CYS A 111 8.52 -2.64 7.59
N GLY A 112 7.60 -2.66 8.57
CA GLY A 112 7.85 -3.18 9.92
C GLY A 112 8.64 -2.26 10.85
N SER A 113 8.81 -0.98 10.51
CA SER A 113 9.51 -0.02 11.37
C SER A 113 8.97 1.41 11.22
N THR A 114 8.86 2.14 12.34
CA THR A 114 8.47 3.56 12.37
C THR A 114 9.52 4.51 11.79
N THR A 115 10.72 4.03 11.46
CA THR A 115 11.83 4.85 10.95
C THR A 115 12.38 4.37 9.62
N CYS A 116 11.74 3.39 8.97
CA CYS A 116 12.18 2.97 7.65
C CYS A 116 11.95 4.09 6.62
N LEU A 117 12.75 4.06 5.56
CA LEU A 117 12.55 4.90 4.40
C LEU A 117 11.41 4.30 3.56
N THR A 118 10.21 4.85 3.71
CA THR A 118 9.13 4.74 2.72
C THR A 118 8.93 6.10 2.08
N GLY A 119 8.57 6.13 0.81
CA GLY A 119 8.40 7.37 0.06
C GLY A 119 7.58 7.14 -1.18
N ASN A 120 7.47 8.18 -2.01
CA ASN A 120 6.54 8.16 -3.14
C ASN A 120 6.98 7.24 -4.29
N GLY A 121 8.16 6.61 -4.21
CA GLY A 121 8.63 5.64 -5.20
C GLY A 121 8.25 4.18 -4.91
N ASP A 122 7.80 3.86 -3.70
CA ASP A 122 7.35 2.51 -3.34
C ASP A 122 5.86 2.38 -3.65
N LEU A 123 5.54 2.00 -4.89
CA LEU A 123 4.19 2.02 -5.44
C LEU A 123 3.51 0.66 -5.36
N ASN A 124 2.19 0.66 -5.25
CA ASN A 124 1.34 -0.49 -5.50
C ASN A 124 1.07 -0.69 -7.01
N ALA A 125 0.24 -1.67 -7.36
CA ALA A 125 -0.07 -1.99 -8.76
C ALA A 125 -0.82 -0.88 -9.52
N ASN A 126 -1.48 0.04 -8.80
CA ASN A 126 -2.21 1.18 -9.36
C ASN A 126 -1.33 2.45 -9.44
N GLY A 127 -0.06 2.37 -9.04
CA GLY A 127 0.84 3.53 -9.03
C GLY A 127 0.65 4.47 -7.84
N VAL A 128 -0.05 4.05 -6.79
CA VAL A 128 -0.20 4.81 -5.54
C VAL A 128 0.92 4.40 -4.58
N PRO A 129 1.59 5.33 -3.86
CA PRO A 129 2.53 4.97 -2.82
C PRO A 129 1.91 4.02 -1.79
N LYS A 130 2.63 2.97 -1.39
CA LYS A 130 2.12 1.97 -0.45
C LYS A 130 1.76 2.56 0.90
N TRP A 131 2.57 3.48 1.41
CA TRP A 131 2.26 4.20 2.65
C TRP A 131 0.94 4.98 2.52
N ALA A 132 0.69 5.61 1.36
CA ALA A 132 -0.53 6.35 1.11
C ALA A 132 -1.73 5.39 1.02
N SER A 133 -1.54 4.20 0.43
CA SER A 133 -2.57 3.16 0.39
C SER A 133 -3.01 2.76 1.81
N VAL A 134 -2.04 2.61 2.73
CA VAL A 134 -2.34 2.31 4.13
C VAL A 134 -3.12 3.42 4.80
N VAL A 135 -2.80 4.69 4.54
CA VAL A 135 -3.55 5.82 5.11
C VAL A 135 -4.97 5.91 4.53
N ILE A 136 -5.15 5.65 3.23
CA ILE A 136 -6.43 5.80 2.53
C ILE A 136 -7.41 4.65 2.88
N CYS A 137 -6.92 3.42 2.92
CA CYS A 137 -7.78 2.23 3.02
C CYS A 137 -7.15 1.07 3.80
N GLY A 138 -6.07 1.33 4.55
CA GLY A 138 -5.51 0.42 5.55
C GLY A 138 -4.51 -0.63 5.04
N THR A 139 -4.56 -1.05 3.77
CA THR A 139 -3.57 -1.99 3.20
C THR A 139 -2.58 -1.29 2.26
N ALA A 140 -1.42 -1.90 2.05
CA ALA A 140 -0.41 -1.40 1.12
C ALA A 140 -0.83 -1.44 -0.37
N SER A 141 -1.96 -2.04 -0.71
CA SER A 141 -2.38 -2.30 -2.11
C SER A 141 -3.80 -1.89 -2.46
N CYS A 142 -4.63 -1.50 -1.49
CA CYS A 142 -6.05 -1.24 -1.74
C CYS A 142 -6.30 0.03 -2.56
N ALA A 143 -5.46 1.06 -2.44
CA ALA A 143 -5.73 2.33 -3.10
C ALA A 143 -5.49 2.27 -4.61
N THR A 144 -6.42 2.86 -5.34
CA THR A 144 -6.39 3.04 -6.80
C THR A 144 -5.96 4.45 -7.19
N GLY A 145 -5.96 5.39 -6.24
CA GLY A 145 -5.61 6.79 -6.45
C GLY A 145 -6.80 7.66 -6.83
N HIS A 146 -8.02 7.10 -6.82
CA HIS A 146 -9.27 7.78 -7.19
C HIS A 146 -10.28 7.81 -6.05
N GLU A 147 -9.92 7.29 -4.88
CA GLU A 147 -10.73 7.37 -3.68
C GLU A 147 -11.03 8.85 -3.37
N ASP A 148 -12.29 9.17 -3.12
CA ASP A 148 -12.79 10.50 -2.78
C ASP A 148 -13.86 10.29 -1.69
N TYR A 149 -13.41 10.00 -0.48
CA TYR A 149 -14.30 9.61 0.61
C TYR A 149 -15.16 10.75 1.15
N ASP A 150 -14.71 12.00 1.02
CA ASP A 150 -15.46 13.18 1.44
C ASP A 150 -16.33 13.79 0.32
N GLY A 151 -16.12 13.37 -0.94
CA GLY A 151 -16.93 13.77 -2.08
C GLY A 151 -16.68 15.21 -2.51
N ASP A 152 -15.52 15.79 -2.17
CA ASP A 152 -15.18 17.16 -2.50
C ASP A 152 -14.66 17.33 -3.95
N GLY A 153 -14.48 16.20 -4.65
CA GLY A 153 -14.01 16.14 -6.04
C GLY A 153 -12.49 16.10 -6.18
N VAL A 154 -11.75 15.99 -5.07
CA VAL A 154 -10.30 15.79 -5.03
C VAL A 154 -10.01 14.46 -4.36
N SER A 155 -9.39 13.54 -5.11
CA SER A 155 -9.08 12.22 -4.57
C SER A 155 -8.18 12.31 -3.33
N ASP A 156 -8.42 11.48 -2.32
CA ASP A 156 -7.66 11.37 -1.09
C ASP A 156 -6.15 11.21 -1.35
N ALA A 157 -5.78 10.43 -2.37
CA ALA A 157 -4.38 10.25 -2.77
C ALA A 157 -3.70 11.56 -3.20
N ILE A 158 -4.42 12.46 -3.87
CA ILE A 158 -3.93 13.80 -4.26
C ILE A 158 -3.83 14.70 -3.01
N GLN A 159 -4.82 14.65 -2.13
CA GLN A 159 -4.81 15.43 -0.89
C GLN A 159 -3.60 15.04 0.00
N LEU A 160 -3.35 13.74 0.18
CA LEU A 160 -2.20 13.22 0.91
C LEU A 160 -0.87 13.61 0.26
N ALA A 161 -0.76 13.52 -1.07
CA ALA A 161 0.46 13.86 -1.78
C ALA A 161 0.87 15.33 -1.57
N ALA A 162 -0.09 16.24 -1.34
CA ALA A 162 0.20 17.64 -1.05
C ALA A 162 0.82 17.87 0.34
N CYS A 163 0.62 16.94 1.28
CA CYS A 163 1.13 17.05 2.65
C CYS A 163 2.55 16.49 2.82
N VAL A 164 2.98 15.57 1.95
CA VAL A 164 4.25 14.85 2.12
C VAL A 164 5.46 15.66 1.67
N VAL A 165 6.50 15.64 2.50
CA VAL A 165 7.78 16.28 2.17
C VAL A 165 8.62 15.29 1.36
N GLY A 166 8.70 15.53 0.04
CA GLY A 166 9.59 14.78 -0.82
C GLY A 166 11.04 14.81 -0.32
N ARG A 167 11.56 13.65 0.09
CA ARG A 167 12.97 13.46 0.48
C ARG A 167 13.93 13.44 -0.73
N ASP A 168 13.45 13.83 -1.91
CA ASP A 168 14.20 14.00 -3.16
C ASP A 168 15.15 15.22 -3.14
N ALA A 169 15.49 15.74 -1.96
CA ALA A 169 16.32 16.92 -1.76
C ALA A 169 17.72 16.81 -2.40
N LEU A 170 18.18 15.61 -2.76
CA LEU A 170 19.39 15.44 -3.58
C LEU A 170 19.21 15.93 -5.03
N ALA A 171 18.03 15.73 -5.63
CA ALA A 171 17.73 16.20 -6.98
C ALA A 171 17.46 17.72 -7.04
N SER A 172 16.82 18.29 -6.01
CA SER A 172 16.49 19.72 -5.95
C SER A 172 17.72 20.61 -5.68
N THR A 173 18.60 20.20 -4.77
CA THR A 173 19.88 20.90 -4.54
C THR A 173 20.84 20.71 -5.70
N GLY A 174 20.89 19.52 -6.31
CA GLY A 174 21.65 19.26 -7.53
C GLY A 174 21.20 20.12 -8.71
N SER A 175 19.88 20.29 -8.90
CA SER A 175 19.31 21.11 -9.97
C SER A 175 19.61 22.60 -9.79
N SER A 176 19.45 23.14 -8.59
CA SER A 176 19.75 24.55 -8.31
C SER A 176 21.25 24.87 -8.45
N ILE A 177 22.14 23.98 -8.01
CA ILE A 177 23.58 24.10 -8.24
C ILE A 177 23.90 24.00 -9.73
N ALA A 178 23.32 23.03 -10.45
CA ALA A 178 23.54 22.84 -11.88
C ALA A 178 23.09 24.07 -12.69
N ILE A 179 21.90 24.61 -12.42
CA ILE A 179 21.39 25.84 -13.05
C ILE A 179 22.32 27.02 -12.75
N GLY A 180 22.78 27.15 -11.51
CA GLY A 180 23.74 28.20 -11.12
C GLY A 180 25.07 28.10 -11.89
N LEU A 181 25.62 26.90 -12.03
CA LEU A 181 26.85 26.65 -12.78
C LEU A 181 26.67 26.93 -14.29
N ILE A 182 25.54 26.50 -14.87
CA ILE A 182 25.23 26.76 -16.28
C ILE A 182 25.08 28.27 -16.53
N ALA A 183 24.38 28.98 -15.65
CA ALA A 183 24.22 30.43 -15.76
C ALA A 183 25.56 31.18 -15.63
N ALA A 184 26.42 30.76 -14.70
CA ALA A 184 27.76 31.34 -14.53
C ALA A 184 28.65 31.11 -15.76
N LEU A 185 28.64 29.90 -16.33
CA LEU A 185 29.38 29.57 -17.56
C LEU A 185 28.86 30.37 -18.75
N ALA A 186 27.53 30.48 -18.91
CA ALA A 186 26.91 31.26 -19.97
C ALA A 186 27.30 32.76 -19.86
N ALA A 187 27.21 33.34 -18.66
CA ALA A 187 27.63 34.72 -18.43
C ALA A 187 29.11 34.93 -18.74
N GLY A 188 29.98 34.00 -18.32
CA GLY A 188 31.42 34.03 -18.61
C GLY A 188 31.71 34.02 -20.12
N LEU A 189 31.04 33.15 -20.88
CA LEU A 189 31.19 33.07 -22.34
C LEU A 189 30.71 34.33 -23.05
N ILE A 190 29.59 34.91 -22.61
CA ILE A 190 29.06 36.17 -23.16
C ILE A 190 30.05 37.32 -22.91
N ILE A 191 30.56 37.46 -21.68
CA ILE A 191 31.53 38.50 -21.33
C ILE A 191 32.82 38.34 -22.15
N ALA A 192 33.35 37.11 -22.23
CA ALA A 192 34.54 36.83 -23.03
C ALA A 192 34.33 37.17 -24.51
N GLY A 193 33.16 36.83 -25.07
CA GLY A 193 32.78 37.18 -26.44
C GLY A 193 32.76 38.69 -26.69
N ILE A 194 32.16 39.48 -25.78
CA ILE A 194 32.10 40.94 -25.87
C ILE A 194 33.52 41.55 -25.81
N LEU A 195 34.37 41.07 -24.91
CA LEU A 195 35.74 41.56 -24.77
C LEU A 195 36.58 41.24 -26.02
N LEU A 196 36.45 40.03 -26.57
CA LEU A 196 37.13 39.64 -27.81
C LEU A 196 36.65 40.45 -29.01
N ALA A 197 35.35 40.73 -29.12
CA ALA A 197 34.80 41.58 -30.17
C ALA A 197 35.35 43.01 -30.07
N ARG A 198 35.33 43.60 -28.88
CA ARG A 198 35.88 44.95 -28.65
C ARG A 198 37.37 45.03 -28.99
N LYS A 199 38.15 44.01 -28.61
CA LYS A 199 39.59 43.93 -28.94
C LYS A 199 39.80 43.87 -30.45
N ARG A 200 39.01 43.07 -31.18
CA ARG A 200 39.06 42.99 -32.66
C ARG A 200 38.75 44.31 -33.33
N HIS A 201 37.73 45.04 -32.85
CA HIS A 201 37.39 46.36 -33.42
C HIS A 201 38.51 47.39 -33.22
N LEU A 202 39.17 47.40 -32.06
CA LEU A 202 40.29 48.30 -31.79
C LEU A 202 41.51 47.98 -32.68
N PHE A 203 41.83 46.70 -32.88
CA PHE A 203 42.90 46.30 -33.80
C PHE A 203 42.58 46.66 -35.25
N ALA A 204 41.35 46.45 -35.71
CA ALA A 204 40.93 46.83 -37.07
C ALA A 204 41.02 48.35 -37.28
N ALA A 205 40.61 49.15 -36.29
CA ALA A 205 40.75 50.60 -36.33
C ALA A 205 42.22 51.04 -36.39
N ALA A 206 43.10 50.42 -35.59
CA ALA A 206 44.53 50.74 -35.59
C ALA A 206 45.22 50.42 -36.92
N LEU A 207 44.86 49.31 -37.57
CA LEU A 207 45.40 48.93 -38.88
C LEU A 207 44.96 49.90 -39.99
N ASN A 208 43.70 50.33 -39.97
CA ASN A 208 43.19 51.30 -40.96
C ASN A 208 43.83 52.69 -40.80
N SER A 209 44.15 53.10 -39.57
CA SER A 209 44.85 54.36 -39.30
C SER A 209 46.32 54.35 -39.73
N GLY A 210 46.98 53.20 -39.74
CA GLY A 210 48.38 53.06 -40.18
C GLY A 210 48.54 52.90 -41.70
N ALA A 211 47.48 52.55 -42.43
CA ALA A 211 47.49 52.46 -43.90
C ALA A 211 47.20 53.81 -44.59
N ALA A 212 46.78 54.82 -43.84
CA ALA A 212 46.43 56.17 -44.34
C ALA A 212 47.53 57.23 -44.15
N SER A 213 48.74 56.80 -43.76
CA SER A 213 49.94 57.63 -43.55
C SER A 213 51.05 57.28 -44.53
#